data_AF-A0CMD4-F1
#
_entry.id   AF-A0CMD4-F1
#
_cell.length_a   1.000
_cell.length_b   1.000
_cell.length_c   1.000
_cell.angle_alpha   90.00
_cell.angle_beta   90.00
_cell.angle_gamma   90.00
#
_symmetry.space_group_name_H-M   'P 1'
#
loop_
_entity.id
_entity.type
_entity.pdbx_description
1 polymer ?
#
loop_
_entity_poly.entity_id
_entity_poly.type
_entity_poly.pdbx_seq_one_letter_code
_entity_poly.pdbx_strand_id
1 'polypeptide(L)'
;MSWKYLLENQFDENELQQYFIICKDDEIIELKQNGADILVNNQNKQEFVDLCIQYYSEKMISKQLGQIQTALYKYIPKDYLNIFTAEEFEMILYGVSVVDLAEWKQHTTYKTPYADTSQQIQWFWKILSEFDQDQLKKFLHYCTGSYRIPVNGFSKLESNRGMYSKFQIVPIDYKNTNSFPIAHTCFNRLELPKYTSEEMMRKYLRSIVLNDLEGVFGME
;
A
#
# COMPACT_ATOMS: atom_id res chain seq x y z
N MET A 1 18.51 9.18 9.12
CA MET A 1 17.26 9.97 9.21
C MET A 1 16.26 9.38 8.22
N SER A 2 14.98 9.19 8.57
CA SER A 2 14.00 8.72 7.58
C SER A 2 13.58 9.86 6.65
N TRP A 3 13.20 9.57 5.41
CA TRP A 3 12.74 10.59 4.46
C TRP A 3 11.48 11.30 4.96
N LYS A 4 10.55 10.56 5.59
CA LYS A 4 9.37 11.16 6.24
C LYS A 4 9.76 12.19 7.31
N TYR A 5 10.70 11.83 8.19
CA TYR A 5 11.18 12.76 9.22
C TYR A 5 11.86 13.99 8.61
N LEU A 6 12.68 13.80 7.58
CA LEU A 6 13.30 14.91 6.85
C LEU A 6 12.23 15.87 6.30
N LEU A 7 11.17 15.35 5.67
CA LEU A 7 10.12 16.17 5.08
C LEU A 7 9.24 16.88 6.12
N GLU A 8 8.95 16.24 7.25
CA GLU A 8 8.04 16.77 8.27
C GLU A 8 8.67 17.80 9.23
N ASN A 9 10.01 17.87 9.31
CA ASN A 9 10.70 18.72 10.29
C ASN A 9 11.46 19.90 9.64
N GLN A 10 11.60 21.00 10.38
CA GLN A 10 12.47 22.11 9.99
C GLN A 10 13.83 21.93 10.68
N PHE A 11 14.90 22.26 9.96
CA PHE A 11 16.26 22.09 10.44
C PHE A 11 17.04 23.41 10.34
N ASP A 12 17.89 23.68 11.31
CA ASP A 12 18.81 24.82 11.23
C ASP A 12 19.96 24.53 10.24
N GLU A 13 20.63 25.57 9.73
CA GLU A 13 21.68 25.47 8.70
C GLU A 13 22.82 24.49 9.05
N ASN A 14 23.06 24.24 10.34
CA ASN A 14 24.12 23.37 10.82
C ASN A 14 23.66 21.94 11.17
N GLU A 15 22.35 21.66 11.17
CA GLU A 15 21.81 20.36 11.58
C GLU A 15 21.77 19.35 10.43
N LEU A 16 21.63 19.82 9.18
CA LEU A 16 21.62 18.99 7.98
C LEU A 16 22.95 19.10 7.22
N GLN A 17 23.88 18.20 7.50
CA GLN A 17 25.13 18.04 6.72
C GLN A 17 24.95 17.01 5.59
N GLN A 18 23.85 17.14 4.84
CA GLN A 18 23.52 16.23 3.74
C GLN A 18 23.62 16.99 2.42
N TYR A 19 24.17 16.36 1.40
CA TYR A 19 24.31 16.91 0.05
C TYR A 19 23.48 16.08 -0.92
N PHE A 20 23.32 16.54 -2.17
CA PHE A 20 22.61 15.83 -3.23
C PHE A 20 23.44 14.65 -3.78
N ILE A 21 23.87 13.75 -2.89
CA ILE A 21 24.68 12.58 -3.19
C ILE A 21 24.15 11.33 -2.47
N ILE A 22 24.46 10.17 -3.03
CA ILE A 22 24.29 8.86 -2.42
C ILE A 22 25.65 8.18 -2.39
N CYS A 23 26.04 7.64 -1.22
CA CYS A 23 27.22 6.78 -1.11
C CYS A 23 26.78 5.32 -1.23
N LYS A 24 27.30 4.60 -2.22
CA LYS A 24 27.02 3.18 -2.44
C LYS A 24 28.31 2.46 -2.82
N ASP A 25 28.65 1.39 -2.11
CA ASP A 25 29.83 0.56 -2.37
C ASP A 25 31.12 1.40 -2.54
N ASP A 26 31.31 2.39 -1.65
CA ASP A 26 32.40 3.37 -1.66
C ASP A 26 32.44 4.35 -2.86
N GLU A 27 31.41 4.31 -3.74
CA GLU A 27 31.22 5.29 -4.81
C GLU A 27 30.27 6.41 -4.39
N ILE A 28 30.63 7.65 -4.77
CA ILE A 28 29.77 8.83 -4.62
C ILE A 28 28.98 9.01 -5.90
N ILE A 29 27.66 9.02 -5.77
CA ILE A 29 26.73 9.19 -6.88
C ILE A 29 26.01 10.52 -6.68
N GLU A 30 26.25 11.47 -7.57
CA GLU A 30 25.53 12.73 -7.57
C GLU A 30 24.11 12.55 -8.11
N LEU A 31 23.12 13.02 -7.36
CA LEU A 31 21.70 12.93 -7.71
C LEU A 31 21.30 13.91 -8.82
N LYS A 32 22.00 15.04 -8.89
CA LYS A 32 21.89 16.09 -9.91
C LYS A 32 23.26 16.68 -10.20
N GLN A 33 23.34 17.54 -11.22
CA GLN A 33 24.59 18.21 -11.58
C GLN A 33 25.16 19.00 -10.40
N ASN A 34 26.44 18.76 -10.09
CA ASN A 34 27.16 19.34 -8.95
C ASN A 34 26.49 19.02 -7.61
N GLY A 35 25.90 17.83 -7.50
CA GLY A 35 25.13 17.42 -6.32
C GLY A 35 25.97 17.37 -5.05
N ALA A 36 27.28 17.10 -5.20
CA ALA A 36 28.24 17.12 -4.09
C ALA A 36 28.45 18.52 -3.49
N ASP A 37 28.18 19.59 -4.24
CA ASP A 37 28.36 20.98 -3.81
C ASP A 37 27.06 21.61 -3.28
N ILE A 38 25.93 20.91 -3.39
CA ILE A 38 24.61 21.45 -3.05
C ILE A 38 24.16 20.85 -1.73
N LEU A 39 24.10 21.67 -0.68
CA LEU A 39 23.62 21.29 0.63
C LEU A 39 22.08 21.15 0.63
N VAL A 40 21.58 20.12 1.30
CA VAL A 40 20.16 19.91 1.56
C VAL A 40 19.71 20.84 2.68
N ASN A 41 18.61 21.56 2.46
CA ASN A 41 18.03 22.53 3.37
C ASN A 41 16.49 22.43 3.35
N ASN A 42 15.82 23.24 4.17
CA ASN A 42 14.35 23.20 4.29
C ASN A 42 13.59 23.50 2.99
N GLN A 43 14.21 24.20 2.04
CA GLN A 43 13.59 24.57 0.76
C GLN A 43 13.75 23.47 -0.31
N ASN A 44 14.85 22.72 -0.28
CA ASN A 44 15.19 21.74 -1.32
C ASN A 44 15.11 20.27 -0.86
N LYS A 45 14.81 20.00 0.42
CA LYS A 45 14.70 18.63 0.96
C LYS A 45 13.66 17.76 0.26
N GLN A 46 12.60 18.35 -0.31
CA GLN A 46 11.63 17.61 -1.13
C GLN A 46 12.30 17.07 -2.40
N GLU A 47 12.99 17.94 -3.13
CA GLU A 47 13.75 17.58 -4.33
C GLU A 47 14.79 16.49 -4.03
N PHE A 48 15.49 16.60 -2.89
CA PHE A 48 16.45 15.58 -2.47
C PHE A 48 15.79 14.20 -2.29
N VAL A 49 14.65 14.15 -1.61
CA VAL A 49 13.90 12.90 -1.41
C VAL A 49 13.39 12.35 -2.73
N ASP A 50 12.85 13.19 -3.62
CA ASP A 50 12.34 12.78 -4.93
C ASP A 50 13.45 12.17 -5.80
N LEU A 51 14.63 12.80 -5.82
CA LEU A 51 15.80 12.27 -6.55
C LEU A 51 16.35 10.99 -5.92
N CYS A 52 16.31 10.87 -4.59
CA CYS A 52 16.65 9.62 -3.91
C CYS A 52 15.70 8.49 -4.33
N ILE A 53 14.38 8.75 -4.29
CA ILE A 53 13.35 7.79 -4.72
C ILE A 53 13.65 7.36 -6.15
N GLN A 54 13.80 8.31 -7.08
CA GLN A 54 14.09 8.04 -8.48
C GLN A 54 15.36 7.21 -8.66
N TYR A 55 16.43 7.53 -7.91
CA TYR A 55 17.67 6.77 -8.01
C TYR A 55 17.47 5.31 -7.60
N TYR A 56 16.84 5.05 -6.45
CA TYR A 56 16.65 3.70 -5.94
C TYR A 56 15.61 2.90 -6.75
N SER A 57 14.58 3.54 -7.29
CA SER A 57 13.51 2.86 -8.05
C SER A 57 13.85 2.66 -9.53
N GLU A 58 14.62 3.56 -10.15
CA GLU A 58 14.87 3.54 -11.59
C GLU A 58 16.37 3.40 -11.92
N LYS A 59 17.19 4.37 -11.50
CA LYS A 59 18.58 4.48 -11.97
C LYS A 59 19.44 3.30 -11.53
N MET A 60 19.32 2.90 -10.26
CA MET A 60 20.11 1.82 -9.65
C MET A 60 19.92 0.46 -10.33
N ILE A 61 18.73 0.22 -10.90
CA ILE A 61 18.37 -1.05 -11.53
C ILE A 61 18.12 -0.93 -13.04
N SER A 62 18.48 0.23 -13.63
CA SER A 62 18.16 0.59 -15.02
C SER A 62 18.68 -0.42 -16.05
N LYS A 63 19.89 -0.97 -15.84
CA LYS A 63 20.48 -1.97 -16.73
C LYS A 63 19.67 -3.27 -16.73
N GLN A 64 19.27 -3.74 -15.55
CA GLN A 64 18.48 -4.95 -15.36
C GLN A 64 17.07 -4.76 -15.91
N LEU A 65 16.43 -3.62 -15.62
CA LEU A 65 15.14 -3.25 -16.18
C LEU A 65 15.17 -3.20 -17.72
N GLY A 66 16.22 -2.60 -18.30
CA GLY A 66 16.40 -2.53 -19.75
C GLY A 66 16.54 -3.91 -20.41
N GLN A 67 17.22 -4.86 -19.75
CA GLN A 67 17.31 -6.24 -20.22
C GLN A 67 15.98 -6.98 -20.15
N ILE A 68 15.24 -6.84 -19.05
CA ILE A 68 13.89 -7.40 -18.89
C ILE A 68 12.97 -6.84 -19.98
N GLN A 69 12.99 -5.52 -20.17
CA GLN A 69 12.19 -4.84 -21.18
C GLN A 69 12.53 -5.32 -22.60
N THR A 70 13.82 -5.40 -22.93
CA THR A 70 14.27 -5.90 -24.24
C THR A 70 13.83 -7.35 -24.47
N ALA A 71 13.95 -8.20 -23.45
CA ALA A 71 13.50 -9.58 -23.53
C ALA A 71 11.98 -9.68 -23.69
N LEU A 72 11.21 -8.87 -22.96
CA LEU A 72 9.75 -8.82 -23.07
C LEU A 72 9.34 -8.38 -24.48
N TYR A 73 9.93 -7.30 -25.01
CA TYR A 73 9.62 -6.77 -26.34
C TYR A 73 10.04 -7.69 -27.50
N LYS A 74 10.96 -8.62 -27.25
CA LYS A 74 11.31 -9.67 -28.22
C LYS A 74 10.15 -10.64 -28.46
N TYR A 75 9.33 -10.90 -27.45
CA TYR A 75 8.22 -11.85 -27.53
C TYR A 75 6.85 -11.17 -27.71
N ILE A 76 6.67 -9.99 -27.13
CA ILE A 76 5.42 -9.22 -27.18
C ILE A 76 5.73 -7.83 -27.74
N PRO A 77 5.23 -7.45 -28.92
CA PRO A 77 5.45 -6.12 -29.48
C PRO A 77 5.07 -5.00 -28.51
N LYS A 78 5.93 -3.98 -28.41
CA LYS A 78 5.73 -2.83 -27.50
C LYS A 78 4.35 -2.18 -27.67
N ASP A 79 3.87 -2.06 -28.91
CA ASP A 79 2.59 -1.43 -29.21
C ASP A 79 1.39 -2.18 -28.60
N TYR A 80 1.51 -3.50 -28.38
CA TYR A 80 0.48 -4.28 -27.69
C TYR A 80 0.53 -4.13 -26.18
N LEU A 81 1.64 -3.69 -25.62
CA LEU A 81 1.78 -3.43 -24.18
C LEU A 81 1.36 -2.01 -23.82
N ASN A 82 1.61 -1.04 -24.71
CA ASN A 82 1.28 0.38 -24.51
C ASN A 82 -0.23 0.69 -24.42
N ILE A 83 -1.11 -0.25 -24.78
CA ILE A 83 -2.55 -0.07 -24.67
C ILE A 83 -3.07 -0.27 -23.24
N PHE A 84 -2.28 -0.91 -22.38
CA PHE A 84 -2.67 -1.26 -21.01
C PHE A 84 -2.09 -0.27 -20.00
N THR A 85 -2.82 0.00 -18.93
CA THR A 85 -2.23 0.57 -17.71
C THR A 85 -1.33 -0.46 -17.00
N ALA A 86 -0.55 -0.02 -16.02
CA ALA A 86 0.29 -0.92 -15.23
C ALA A 86 -0.55 -1.98 -14.50
N GLU A 87 -1.72 -1.58 -14.00
CA GLU A 87 -2.68 -2.43 -13.31
C GLU A 87 -3.32 -3.44 -14.27
N GLU A 88 -3.70 -3.02 -15.48
CA GLU A 88 -4.26 -3.91 -16.49
C GLU A 88 -3.23 -4.94 -16.97
N PHE A 89 -1.97 -4.52 -17.16
CA PHE A 89 -0.90 -5.43 -17.53
C PHE A 89 -0.62 -6.45 -16.41
N GLU A 90 -0.67 -6.02 -15.14
CA GLU A 90 -0.63 -6.92 -13.98
C GLU A 90 -1.77 -7.95 -14.04
N MET A 91 -3.01 -7.52 -14.32
CA MET A 91 -4.15 -8.43 -14.46
C MET A 91 -3.98 -9.45 -15.59
N ILE A 92 -3.33 -9.09 -16.69
CA ILE A 92 -3.08 -10.01 -17.80
C ILE A 92 -2.04 -11.07 -17.41
N LEU A 93 -0.96 -10.65 -16.74
CA LEU A 93 0.12 -11.55 -16.32
C LEU A 93 -0.34 -12.57 -15.27
N TYR A 94 -1.17 -12.14 -14.32
CA TYR A 94 -1.58 -12.97 -13.19
C TYR A 94 -3.00 -13.53 -13.31
N GLY A 95 -3.76 -13.09 -14.30
CA GLY A 95 -5.19 -13.35 -14.44
C GLY A 95 -6.05 -12.44 -13.56
N VAL A 96 -7.35 -12.46 -13.79
CA VAL A 96 -8.32 -11.74 -12.94
C VAL A 96 -8.46 -12.50 -11.63
N SER A 97 -7.77 -12.08 -10.58
CA SER A 97 -8.00 -12.62 -9.24
C SER A 97 -9.41 -12.24 -8.77
N VAL A 98 -10.29 -13.22 -8.64
CA VAL A 98 -11.63 -13.05 -8.09
C VAL A 98 -11.52 -13.12 -6.57
N VAL A 99 -12.05 -12.10 -5.88
CA VAL A 99 -12.14 -12.09 -4.43
C VAL A 99 -13.24 -13.06 -4.01
N ASP A 100 -12.84 -14.22 -3.50
CA ASP A 100 -13.73 -15.15 -2.81
C ASP A 100 -13.98 -14.65 -1.38
N LEU A 101 -15.15 -14.01 -1.20
CA LEU A 101 -15.57 -13.50 0.10
C LEU A 101 -15.77 -14.60 1.15
N ALA A 102 -16.18 -15.80 0.75
CA ALA A 102 -16.39 -16.90 1.69
C ALA A 102 -15.03 -17.38 2.21
N GLU A 103 -14.05 -17.52 1.33
CA GLU A 103 -12.68 -17.88 1.71
C GLU A 103 -12.04 -16.79 2.58
N TRP A 104 -12.20 -15.51 2.21
CA TRP A 104 -11.68 -14.39 3.01
C TRP A 104 -12.28 -14.40 4.42
N LYS A 105 -13.60 -14.55 4.52
CA LYS A 105 -14.30 -14.66 5.80
C LYS A 105 -13.80 -15.85 6.63
N GLN A 106 -13.64 -17.02 6.03
CA GLN A 106 -13.17 -18.23 6.70
C GLN A 106 -11.76 -18.07 7.29
N HIS A 107 -10.90 -17.29 6.63
CA HIS A 107 -9.51 -17.07 7.06
C HIS A 107 -9.30 -15.76 7.82
N THR A 108 -10.37 -15.05 8.16
CA THR A 108 -10.31 -13.85 9.00
C THR A 108 -10.33 -14.20 10.48
N THR A 109 -9.51 -13.50 11.26
CA THR A 109 -9.51 -13.60 12.73
C THR A 109 -10.11 -12.35 13.36
N TYR A 110 -10.85 -12.51 14.45
CA TYR A 110 -11.49 -11.42 15.18
C TYR A 110 -10.81 -11.25 16.53
N LYS A 111 -10.47 -10.01 16.91
CA LYS A 111 -9.99 -9.71 18.26
C LYS A 111 -11.15 -9.38 19.18
N THR A 112 -11.11 -9.89 20.41
CA THR A 112 -12.09 -9.63 21.46
C THR A 112 -12.35 -8.12 21.64
N PRO A 113 -13.60 -7.66 21.82
CA PRO A 113 -14.84 -8.45 21.92
C PRO A 113 -15.49 -8.90 20.60
N TYR A 114 -14.90 -8.66 19.43
CA TYR A 114 -15.49 -9.16 18.19
C TYR A 114 -15.34 -10.68 18.06
N ALA A 115 -16.42 -11.28 17.56
CA ALA A 115 -16.53 -12.66 17.13
C ALA A 115 -17.32 -12.71 15.81
N ASP A 116 -17.31 -13.85 15.13
CA ASP A 116 -18.10 -14.11 13.92
C ASP A 116 -19.61 -13.87 14.11
N THR A 117 -20.10 -14.07 15.34
CA THR A 117 -21.49 -13.83 15.76
C THR A 117 -21.78 -12.37 16.11
N SER A 118 -20.78 -11.50 16.23
CA SER A 118 -20.99 -10.08 16.55
C SER A 118 -21.74 -9.38 15.43
N GLN A 119 -22.70 -8.54 15.80
CA GLN A 119 -23.56 -7.83 14.86
C GLN A 119 -22.76 -7.00 13.83
N GLN A 120 -21.70 -6.32 14.27
CA GLN A 120 -20.82 -5.54 13.40
C GLN A 120 -20.07 -6.43 12.39
N ILE A 121 -19.65 -7.62 12.79
CA ILE A 121 -18.97 -8.55 11.88
C ILE A 121 -19.94 -9.11 10.84
N GLN A 122 -21.18 -9.41 11.24
CA GLN A 122 -22.22 -9.82 10.30
C GLN A 122 -22.56 -8.71 9.30
N TRP A 123 -22.71 -7.46 9.76
CA TRP A 123 -22.90 -6.31 8.88
C TRP A 123 -21.75 -6.10 7.91
N PHE A 124 -20.51 -6.20 8.40
CA PHE A 124 -19.31 -6.06 7.59
C PHE A 124 -19.33 -7.01 6.39
N TRP A 125 -19.48 -8.32 6.64
CA TRP A 125 -19.51 -9.31 5.56
C TRP A 125 -20.74 -9.18 4.64
N LYS A 126 -21.89 -8.80 5.18
CA LYS A 126 -23.09 -8.51 4.39
C LYS A 126 -22.84 -7.35 3.42
N ILE A 127 -22.29 -6.24 3.91
CA ILE A 127 -22.00 -5.06 3.09
C ILE A 127 -20.95 -5.39 2.02
N LEU A 128 -19.89 -6.13 2.38
CA LEU A 128 -18.90 -6.56 1.39
C LEU A 128 -19.51 -7.47 0.32
N SER A 129 -20.51 -8.30 0.65
CA SER A 129 -21.21 -9.11 -0.36
C SER A 129 -22.06 -8.32 -1.35
N GLU A 130 -22.35 -7.04 -1.06
CA GLU A 130 -23.00 -6.11 -1.98
C GLU A 130 -22.02 -5.44 -2.96
N PHE A 131 -20.71 -5.62 -2.75
CA PHE A 131 -19.68 -5.01 -3.60
C PHE A 131 -19.45 -5.87 -4.84
N ASP A 132 -19.21 -5.21 -5.98
CA ASP A 132 -18.69 -5.89 -7.17
C ASP A 132 -17.21 -6.25 -7.00
N GLN A 133 -16.65 -6.97 -7.97
CA GLN A 133 -15.26 -7.45 -7.89
C GLN A 133 -14.22 -6.33 -7.90
N ASP A 134 -14.50 -5.21 -8.57
CA ASP A 134 -13.58 -4.06 -8.56
C ASP A 134 -13.57 -3.40 -7.17
N GLN A 135 -14.76 -3.19 -6.62
CA GLN A 135 -14.95 -2.66 -5.27
C GLN A 135 -14.32 -3.55 -4.20
N LEU A 136 -14.43 -4.88 -4.34
CA LEU A 136 -13.80 -5.85 -3.45
C LEU A 136 -12.27 -5.80 -3.53
N LYS A 137 -11.70 -5.66 -4.73
CA LYS A 137 -10.25 -5.51 -4.92
C LYS A 137 -9.73 -4.22 -4.30
N LYS A 138 -10.42 -3.10 -4.50
CA LYS A 138 -10.11 -1.81 -3.86
C LYS A 138 -10.15 -1.91 -2.34
N PHE A 139 -11.18 -2.57 -1.80
CA PHE A 139 -11.28 -2.78 -0.36
C PHE A 139 -10.18 -3.72 0.18
N LEU A 140 -9.82 -4.76 -0.57
CA LEU A 140 -8.68 -5.62 -0.25
C LEU A 140 -7.37 -4.83 -0.21
N HIS A 141 -7.12 -4.01 -1.23
CA HIS A 141 -5.95 -3.14 -1.29
C HIS A 141 -5.90 -2.17 -0.11
N TYR A 142 -7.02 -1.54 0.25
CA TYR A 142 -7.10 -0.71 1.44
C TYR A 142 -6.65 -1.47 2.70
N CYS A 143 -7.05 -2.74 2.84
CA CYS A 143 -6.76 -3.57 4.00
C CYS A 143 -5.33 -4.13 4.05
N THR A 144 -4.74 -4.46 2.90
CA THR A 144 -3.50 -5.26 2.80
C THR A 144 -2.35 -4.53 2.10
N GLY A 145 -2.63 -3.39 1.46
CA GLY A 145 -1.69 -2.71 0.57
C GLY A 145 -1.48 -3.44 -0.76
N SER A 146 -2.28 -4.47 -1.06
CA SER A 146 -2.16 -5.24 -2.31
C SER A 146 -3.52 -5.58 -2.91
N TYR A 147 -3.62 -5.42 -4.23
CA TYR A 147 -4.74 -5.97 -5.00
C TYR A 147 -4.65 -7.50 -5.14
N ARG A 148 -3.52 -8.10 -4.73
CA ARG A 148 -3.19 -9.51 -4.94
C ARG A 148 -3.77 -10.40 -3.84
N ILE A 149 -4.38 -11.50 -4.26
CA ILE A 149 -4.67 -12.65 -3.40
C ILE A 149 -3.50 -13.64 -3.60
N PRO A 150 -2.86 -14.13 -2.52
CA PRO A 150 -1.82 -15.15 -2.66
C PRO A 150 -2.33 -16.36 -3.44
N VAL A 151 -1.45 -17.03 -4.19
CA VAL A 151 -1.80 -18.26 -4.94
C VAL A 151 -2.42 -19.34 -4.06
N ASN A 152 -2.07 -19.34 -2.76
CA ASN A 152 -2.61 -20.26 -1.75
C ASN A 152 -3.87 -19.70 -1.02
N GLY A 153 -4.46 -18.64 -1.55
CA GLY A 153 -5.67 -18.01 -1.01
C GLY A 153 -5.44 -17.20 0.27
N PHE A 154 -6.54 -16.82 0.92
CA PHE A 154 -6.53 -15.95 2.12
C PHE A 154 -5.87 -16.60 3.35
N SER A 155 -5.71 -17.92 3.33
CA SER A 155 -5.03 -18.69 4.36
C SER A 155 -3.54 -18.33 4.53
N LYS A 156 -2.92 -17.83 3.44
CA LYS A 156 -1.50 -17.45 3.38
C LYS A 156 -1.31 -16.00 2.92
N LEU A 157 -2.18 -15.09 3.38
CA LEU A 157 -1.94 -13.66 3.21
C LEU A 157 -0.55 -13.31 3.73
N GLU A 158 0.26 -12.66 2.89
CA GLU A 158 1.60 -12.23 3.26
C GLU A 158 1.49 -10.88 3.97
N SER A 159 2.24 -10.72 5.06
CA SER A 159 2.54 -9.43 5.65
C SER A 159 3.68 -8.77 4.89
N ASN A 160 3.90 -7.47 5.11
CA ASN A 160 5.02 -6.74 4.52
C ASN A 160 6.40 -7.28 4.92
N ARG A 161 6.48 -8.20 5.90
CA ARG A 161 7.71 -8.89 6.31
C ARG A 161 7.90 -10.25 5.62
N GLY A 162 7.08 -10.60 4.64
CA GLY A 162 7.11 -11.90 3.94
C GLY A 162 6.63 -13.08 4.79
N MET A 163 6.10 -12.83 5.99
CA MET A 163 5.51 -13.86 6.85
C MET A 163 4.02 -13.95 6.60
N TYR A 164 3.46 -15.16 6.68
CA TYR A 164 2.02 -15.33 6.60
C TYR A 164 1.32 -14.73 7.83
N SER A 165 0.42 -13.80 7.58
CA SER A 165 -0.44 -13.16 8.58
C SER A 165 -1.86 -13.11 8.06
N LYS A 166 -2.76 -13.83 8.75
CA LYS A 166 -4.19 -13.81 8.47
C LYS A 166 -4.74 -12.40 8.62
N PHE A 167 -5.78 -12.07 7.84
CA PHE A 167 -6.53 -10.84 8.01
C PHE A 167 -7.14 -10.78 9.43
N GLN A 168 -7.03 -9.64 10.09
CA GLN A 168 -7.51 -9.44 11.45
C GLN A 168 -8.47 -8.26 11.52
N ILE A 169 -9.64 -8.44 12.13
CA ILE A 169 -10.53 -7.34 12.47
C ILE A 169 -10.45 -7.06 13.96
N VAL A 170 -10.14 -5.81 14.31
CA VAL A 170 -9.95 -5.34 15.67
C VAL A 170 -11.02 -4.31 16.02
N PRO A 171 -11.72 -4.45 17.16
CA PRO A 171 -12.70 -3.47 17.58
C PRO A 171 -12.01 -2.20 18.08
N ILE A 172 -12.48 -1.05 17.60
CA ILE A 172 -12.19 0.26 18.19
C ILE A 172 -13.49 0.94 18.60
N ASP A 173 -13.42 1.82 19.60
CA ASP A 173 -14.59 2.56 20.03
C ASP A 173 -15.01 3.57 18.97
N TYR A 174 -16.32 3.64 18.76
CA TYR A 174 -16.89 4.62 17.85
C TYR A 174 -16.67 6.03 18.41
N LYS A 175 -16.02 6.88 17.64
CA LYS A 175 -15.82 8.30 17.94
C LYS A 175 -16.73 9.13 17.02
N ASN A 176 -17.45 10.10 17.58
CA ASN A 176 -18.29 11.02 16.79
C ASN A 176 -17.50 11.83 15.76
N THR A 177 -16.20 11.97 15.98
CA THR A 177 -15.23 12.56 15.04
C THR A 177 -14.31 11.46 14.52
N ASN A 178 -14.18 11.36 13.19
CA ASN A 178 -13.32 10.40 12.48
C ASN A 178 -13.64 8.91 12.72
N SER A 179 -14.83 8.47 12.29
CA SER A 179 -15.31 7.09 12.43
C SER A 179 -15.01 6.21 11.21
N PHE A 180 -14.02 6.56 10.38
CA PHE A 180 -13.57 5.64 9.33
C PHE A 180 -12.89 4.41 9.97
N PRO A 181 -13.02 3.22 9.37
CA PRO A 181 -12.11 2.12 9.66
C PRO A 181 -10.66 2.57 9.46
N ILE A 182 -9.72 1.92 10.14
CA ILE A 182 -8.29 2.20 9.99
C ILE A 182 -7.61 0.89 9.61
N ALA A 183 -7.03 0.84 8.42
CA ALA A 183 -6.26 -0.31 7.96
C ALA A 183 -4.77 -0.11 8.25
N HIS A 184 -4.14 -1.15 8.80
CA HIS A 184 -2.70 -1.29 8.97
C HIS A 184 -2.22 -2.39 8.04
N THR A 185 -1.81 -1.98 6.84
CA THR A 185 -1.48 -2.89 5.73
C THR A 185 -0.34 -3.83 6.10
N CYS A 186 0.66 -3.35 6.87
CA CYS A 186 1.78 -4.13 7.39
C CYS A 186 1.39 -5.42 8.12
N PHE A 187 0.19 -5.45 8.73
CA PHE A 187 -0.25 -6.54 9.59
C PHE A 187 -1.51 -7.22 9.08
N ASN A 188 -2.01 -6.84 7.89
CA ASN A 188 -3.33 -7.25 7.39
C ASN A 188 -4.42 -7.02 8.45
N ARG A 189 -4.40 -5.86 9.11
CA ARG A 189 -5.26 -5.55 10.25
C ARG A 189 -6.20 -4.39 9.92
N LEU A 190 -7.49 -4.60 10.14
CA LEU A 190 -8.52 -3.58 10.06
C LEU A 190 -9.07 -3.27 11.45
N GLU A 191 -8.86 -2.05 11.92
CA GLU A 191 -9.58 -1.51 13.07
C GLU A 191 -10.96 -1.06 12.61
N LEU A 192 -11.99 -1.76 13.09
CA LEU A 192 -13.37 -1.55 12.72
C LEU A 192 -14.13 -0.93 13.90
N PRO A 193 -14.60 0.33 13.77
CA PRO A 193 -15.43 0.98 14.77
C PRO A 193 -16.66 0.15 15.14
N LYS A 194 -17.03 0.19 16.42
CA LYS A 194 -18.29 -0.37 16.93
C LYS A 194 -19.48 0.49 16.47
N TYR A 195 -19.77 0.47 15.17
CA TYR A 195 -20.89 1.21 14.60
C TYR A 195 -22.21 0.81 15.27
N THR A 196 -23.10 1.80 15.39
CA THR A 196 -24.42 1.63 16.01
C THR A 196 -25.50 1.18 15.02
N SER A 197 -25.25 1.29 13.71
CA SER A 197 -26.16 0.82 12.66
C SER A 197 -25.43 0.28 11.43
N GLU A 198 -26.09 -0.64 10.72
CA GLU A 198 -25.61 -1.18 9.44
C GLU A 198 -25.45 -0.08 8.37
N GLU A 199 -26.36 0.89 8.34
CA GLU A 199 -26.33 2.01 7.39
C GLU A 199 -25.09 2.88 7.58
N MET A 200 -24.71 3.15 8.84
CA MET A 200 -23.52 3.91 9.16
C MET A 200 -22.26 3.18 8.69
N MET A 201 -22.14 1.88 8.99
CA MET A 201 -21.03 1.06 8.50
C MET A 201 -20.97 1.06 6.97
N ARG A 202 -22.12 0.86 6.30
CA ARG A 202 -22.21 0.86 4.84
C ARG A 202 -21.70 2.17 4.23
N LYS A 203 -22.08 3.31 4.81
CA LYS A 203 -21.61 4.63 4.37
C LYS A 203 -20.09 4.71 4.39
N TYR A 204 -19.44 4.34 5.49
CA TYR A 204 -17.99 4.42 5.62
C TYR A 204 -17.26 3.42 4.72
N LEU A 205 -17.71 2.16 4.65
CA LEU A 205 -17.10 1.14 3.80
C LEU A 205 -17.21 1.48 2.32
N ARG A 206 -18.37 2.00 1.86
CA ARG A 206 -18.51 2.48 0.48
C ARG A 206 -17.65 3.70 0.20
N SER A 207 -17.53 4.61 1.17
CA SER A 207 -16.68 5.80 1.05
C SER A 207 -15.20 5.44 0.85
N ILE A 208 -14.70 4.37 1.47
CA ILE A 208 -13.33 3.88 1.24
C ILE A 208 -13.11 3.55 -0.23
N VAL A 209 -14.03 2.78 -0.82
CA VAL A 209 -13.90 2.29 -2.19
C VAL A 209 -14.18 3.36 -3.23
N LEU A 210 -15.14 4.27 -2.97
CA LEU A 210 -15.50 5.32 -3.91
C LEU A 210 -14.46 6.44 -4.02
N ASN A 211 -13.70 6.68 -2.95
CA ASN A 211 -12.67 7.72 -2.91
C ASN A 211 -11.25 7.14 -3.01
N ASP A 212 -11.12 5.85 -3.33
CA ASP A 212 -9.84 5.14 -3.43
C ASP A 212 -8.90 5.44 -2.23
N LEU A 213 -9.45 5.36 -1.01
CA LEU A 213 -8.68 5.62 0.21
C LEU A 213 -7.62 4.53 0.40
N GLU A 214 -6.45 4.91 0.89
CA GLU A 214 -5.35 4.00 1.19
C GLU A 214 -5.23 3.72 2.70
N GLY A 215 -4.77 2.52 3.05
CA GLY A 215 -4.47 2.14 4.42
C GLY A 215 -3.17 2.78 4.94
N VAL A 216 -3.01 2.83 6.25
CA VAL A 216 -1.80 3.40 6.87
C VAL A 216 -0.64 2.42 6.74
N PHE A 217 0.50 2.93 6.24
CA PHE A 217 1.77 2.21 6.18
C PHE A 217 2.69 2.70 7.32
N GLY A 218 3.02 1.82 8.27
CA GLY A 218 3.87 2.19 9.40
C GLY A 218 4.04 1.08 10.45
N MET A 219 5.08 1.20 11.28
CA MET A 219 5.26 0.39 12.49
C MET A 219 4.69 1.18 13.67
N GLU A 220 3.49 0.80 14.12
CA GLU A 220 3.07 0.98 15.52
C GLU A 220 2.96 -0.41 16.17
#